data_AF-A0A0D8JDX8-F1
#
_entry.id   AF-A0A0D8JDX8-F1
#
_cell.length_a   1.000
_cell.length_b   1.000
_cell.length_c   1.000
_cell.angle_alpha   90.00
_cell.angle_beta   90.00
_cell.angle_gamma   90.00
#
_symmetry.space_group_name_H-M   'P 1'
#
loop_
_entity.id
_entity.type
_entity.pdbx_description
1 polymer ?
#
loop_
_entity_poly.entity_id
_entity_poly.type
_entity_poly.pdbx_seq_one_letter_code
_entity_poly.pdbx_strand_id
1 'polypeptide(L)'
;MNLSDFLSAKNFRFLLVFLALALITRSIFYLVVEEPFAYFSLTIQQYMIEETLDLSVPMVLMTILWPIVFSILNKMHNEIKLAPWLFYMVIIIHVISCLVAAIMVGAADYVMVYSSSTFEVWGPWGIAGLTLLTGVISVMIYASNIKLFKESES
;
A
#
# COMPACT_ATOMS: atom_id res chain seq x y z
N MET A 1 -23.66 -13.67 -12.06
CA MET A 1 -22.33 -14.13 -11.61
C MET A 1 -22.38 -14.19 -10.10
N ASN A 2 -22.15 -15.35 -9.49
CA ASN A 2 -22.27 -15.49 -8.04
C ASN A 2 -21.03 -14.93 -7.33
N LEU A 3 -21.20 -14.41 -6.11
CA LEU A 3 -20.10 -13.91 -5.28
C LEU A 3 -19.01 -14.98 -5.06
N SER A 4 -19.42 -16.25 -5.00
CA SER A 4 -18.53 -17.42 -4.92
C SER A 4 -17.58 -17.54 -6.11
N ASP A 5 -18.02 -17.15 -7.31
CA ASP A 5 -17.21 -17.25 -8.54
C ASP A 5 -16.14 -16.15 -8.56
N PHE A 6 -16.50 -14.96 -8.05
CA PHE A 6 -15.57 -13.83 -7.90
C PHE A 6 -14.49 -14.12 -6.85
N LEU A 7 -14.87 -14.78 -5.75
CA LEU A 7 -13.96 -15.23 -4.69
C LEU A 7 -13.23 -16.54 -5.02
N SER A 8 -13.31 -17.04 -6.25
CA SER A 8 -12.56 -18.23 -6.65
C SER A 8 -11.05 -18.00 -6.53
N ALA A 9 -10.32 -19.05 -6.15
CA ALA A 9 -8.87 -18.98 -5.95
C ALA A 9 -8.11 -18.44 -7.17
N LYS A 10 -8.61 -18.73 -8.37
CA LYS A 10 -8.02 -18.22 -9.62
C LYS A 10 -8.14 -16.70 -9.74
N ASN A 11 -9.31 -16.12 -9.47
CA ASN A 11 -9.55 -14.68 -9.55
C ASN A 11 -8.77 -13.93 -8.47
N PHE A 12 -8.69 -14.52 -7.28
CA PHE A 12 -7.91 -13.98 -6.18
C PHE A 12 -6.40 -13.97 -6.48
N ARG A 13 -5.89 -14.95 -7.26
CA ARG A 13 -4.51 -14.95 -7.76
C ARG A 13 -4.23 -13.79 -8.69
N PHE A 14 -5.13 -13.57 -9.64
CA PHE A 14 -5.01 -12.44 -10.57
C PHE A 14 -5.05 -11.12 -9.82
N LEU A 15 -5.94 -10.98 -8.84
CA LEU A 15 -6.01 -9.80 -7.98
C LEU A 15 -4.70 -9.57 -7.21
N LEU A 16 -4.11 -10.62 -6.63
CA LEU A 16 -2.83 -10.52 -5.92
C LEU A 16 -1.68 -10.12 -6.83
N VAL A 17 -1.58 -10.70 -8.01
CA VAL A 17 -0.55 -10.34 -9.00
C VAL A 17 -0.77 -8.91 -9.49
N PHE A 18 -2.01 -8.52 -9.76
CA PHE A 18 -2.35 -7.17 -10.17
C PHE A 18 -2.00 -6.14 -9.09
N LEU A 19 -2.30 -6.42 -7.82
CA LEU A 19 -1.92 -5.58 -6.69
C LEU A 19 -0.40 -5.47 -6.52
N ALA A 20 0.33 -6.58 -6.66
CA ALA A 20 1.79 -6.58 -6.63
C ALA A 20 2.37 -5.68 -7.73
N LEU A 21 1.86 -5.82 -8.95
CA LEU A 21 2.28 -4.99 -10.09
C LEU A 21 1.88 -3.53 -9.88
N ALA A 22 0.67 -3.25 -9.40
CA ALA A 22 0.22 -1.89 -9.11
C ALA A 22 1.12 -1.21 -8.08
N LEU A 23 1.51 -1.92 -7.01
CA LEU A 23 2.42 -1.40 -5.99
C LEU A 23 3.82 -1.15 -6.57
N ILE A 24 4.37 -2.10 -7.34
CA ILE A 24 5.68 -1.95 -7.96
C ILE A 24 5.67 -0.81 -8.99
N THR A 25 4.71 -0.77 -9.91
CA THR A 25 4.61 0.27 -10.94
C THR A 25 4.47 1.64 -10.31
N ARG A 26 3.61 1.78 -9.28
CA ARG A 26 3.49 3.03 -8.53
C ARG A 26 4.82 3.42 -7.89
N SER A 27 5.46 2.49 -7.18
CA SER A 27 6.74 2.70 -6.52
C SER A 27 7.86 3.12 -7.47
N ILE A 28 7.96 2.47 -8.64
CA ILE A 28 8.98 2.76 -9.66
C ILE A 28 8.67 4.09 -10.35
N PHE A 29 7.42 4.34 -10.75
CA PHE A 29 7.03 5.56 -11.44
C PHE A 29 7.49 6.80 -10.68
N TYR A 30 7.27 6.84 -9.37
CA TYR A 30 7.66 7.99 -8.58
C TYR A 30 9.14 8.06 -8.22
N LEU A 31 9.82 6.92 -8.09
CA LEU A 31 11.28 6.90 -7.95
C LEU A 31 11.98 7.43 -9.21
N VAL A 32 11.39 7.21 -10.39
CA VAL A 32 11.98 7.55 -11.69
C VAL A 32 11.57 8.94 -12.18
N VAL A 33 10.32 9.36 -11.96
CA VAL A 33 9.78 10.63 -12.48
C VAL A 33 10.13 11.82 -11.57
N GLU A 34 10.78 11.59 -10.43
CA GLU A 34 11.22 12.64 -9.48
C GLU A 34 10.08 13.56 -9.00
N GLU A 35 8.84 13.08 -9.00
CA GLU A 35 7.69 13.78 -8.42
C GLU A 35 7.24 13.12 -7.11
N PRO A 36 8.01 13.27 -6.01
CA PRO A 36 7.70 12.62 -4.73
C PRO A 36 6.40 13.14 -4.11
N PHE A 37 6.01 14.38 -4.42
CA PHE A 37 4.72 14.95 -4.00
C PHE A 37 3.55 14.25 -4.67
N ALA A 38 3.73 13.79 -5.91
CA ALA A 38 2.69 13.08 -6.63
C ALA A 38 2.47 11.66 -6.06
N TYR A 39 3.42 11.11 -5.29
CA TYR A 39 3.27 9.84 -4.57
C TYR A 39 2.08 9.87 -3.59
N PHE A 40 1.87 11.05 -3.02
CA PHE A 40 0.91 11.37 -1.99
C PHE A 40 -0.21 12.31 -2.46
N SER A 41 -0.25 12.64 -3.76
CA SER A 41 -1.29 13.50 -4.31
C SER A 41 -2.56 12.71 -4.65
N LEU A 42 -3.71 13.38 -4.52
CA LEU A 42 -5.01 12.85 -4.86
C LEU A 42 -5.07 12.46 -6.34
N THR A 43 -5.43 11.21 -6.63
CA THR A 43 -5.75 10.79 -8.01
C THR A 43 -7.21 11.13 -8.35
N ILE A 44 -7.53 11.21 -9.64
CA ILE A 44 -8.92 11.39 -10.14
C ILE A 44 -9.88 10.33 -9.53
N GLN A 45 -9.39 9.11 -9.28
CA GLN A 45 -10.17 8.03 -8.67
C GLN A 45 -10.53 8.31 -7.20
N GLN A 46 -9.71 9.08 -6.50
CA GLN A 46 -9.91 9.39 -5.09
C GLN A 46 -10.93 10.53 -4.91
N TYR A 47 -10.93 11.52 -5.81
CA TYR A 47 -12.01 12.49 -5.92
C TYR A 47 -13.37 11.80 -6.06
N MET A 48 -13.46 10.77 -6.91
CA MET A 48 -14.71 10.00 -7.05
C MET A 48 -15.09 9.23 -5.77
N ILE A 49 -14.12 8.70 -5.02
CA ILE A 49 -14.39 8.00 -3.75
C ILE A 49 -14.86 8.98 -2.68
N GLU A 50 -14.22 10.14 -2.56
CA GLU A 50 -14.64 11.20 -1.64
C GLU A 50 -16.05 11.68 -1.96
N GLU A 51 -16.35 11.93 -3.24
CA GLU A 51 -17.67 12.37 -3.69
C GLU A 51 -18.76 11.30 -3.52
N THR A 52 -18.39 10.01 -3.63
CA THR A 52 -19.36 8.90 -3.55
C THR A 52 -19.60 8.40 -2.12
N LEU A 53 -18.56 8.37 -1.28
CA LEU A 53 -18.60 7.78 0.06
C LEU A 53 -18.53 8.81 1.19
N ASP A 54 -18.41 10.10 0.87
CA ASP A 54 -18.22 11.21 1.82
C ASP A 54 -17.09 10.93 2.83
N LEU A 55 -16.06 10.22 2.35
CA LEU A 55 -14.93 9.73 3.14
C LEU A 55 -13.63 10.31 2.58
N SER A 56 -13.14 11.38 3.21
CA SER A 56 -11.82 11.95 2.92
C SER A 56 -10.72 11.14 3.60
N VAL A 57 -10.22 10.09 2.94
CA VAL A 57 -9.04 9.36 3.41
C VAL A 57 -7.79 9.94 2.74
N PRO A 58 -6.85 10.54 3.49
CA PRO A 58 -5.61 11.07 2.92
C PRO A 58 -4.88 10.03 2.07
N MET A 59 -4.46 10.40 0.86
CA MET A 59 -3.73 9.50 -0.06
C MET A 59 -2.47 8.92 0.60
N VAL A 60 -1.81 9.71 1.46
CA VAL A 60 -0.70 9.26 2.31
C VAL A 60 -1.06 8.00 3.09
N LEU A 61 -2.22 7.98 3.77
CA LEU A 61 -2.65 6.82 4.56
C LEU A 61 -2.98 5.64 3.67
N MET A 62 -3.72 5.85 2.58
CA MET A 62 -4.04 4.77 1.63
C MET A 62 -2.76 4.12 1.07
N THR A 63 -1.80 4.94 0.68
CA THR A 63 -0.51 4.49 0.15
C THR A 63 0.33 3.74 1.18
N ILE A 64 0.33 4.18 2.44
CA ILE A 64 1.04 3.52 3.55
C ILE A 64 0.37 2.20 3.97
N LEU A 65 -0.95 2.08 3.83
CA LEU A 65 -1.72 0.91 4.27
C LEU A 65 -1.78 -0.23 3.23
N TRP A 66 -1.58 0.05 1.94
CA TRP A 66 -1.61 -0.98 0.89
C TRP A 66 -0.72 -2.21 1.13
N PRO A 67 0.52 -2.09 1.67
CA PRO A 67 1.32 -3.24 2.09
C PRO A 67 0.59 -4.20 3.03
N ILE A 68 -0.20 -3.68 3.98
CA ILE A 68 -0.98 -4.48 4.93
C ILE A 68 -2.10 -5.21 4.20
N VAL A 69 -2.85 -4.49 3.35
CA VAL A 69 -3.93 -5.08 2.55
C VAL A 69 -3.39 -6.20 1.66
N PHE A 70 -2.28 -5.95 0.96
CA PHE A 70 -1.60 -6.95 0.15
C PHE A 70 -1.17 -8.17 0.96
N SER A 71 -0.65 -7.96 2.17
CA SER A 71 -0.22 -9.04 3.07
C SER A 71 -1.38 -9.88 3.59
N ILE A 72 -2.50 -9.24 3.95
CA ILE A 72 -3.74 -9.93 4.35
C ILE A 72 -4.24 -10.79 3.20
N LEU A 73 -4.41 -10.20 2.02
CA LEU A 73 -4.88 -10.91 0.84
C LEU A 73 -3.94 -12.09 0.55
N ASN A 74 -2.63 -11.87 0.52
CA ASN A 74 -1.66 -12.93 0.25
C ASN A 74 -1.73 -14.06 1.30
N LYS A 75 -2.22 -13.77 2.52
CA LYS A 75 -2.41 -14.75 3.58
C LYS A 75 -3.73 -15.53 3.49
N MET A 76 -4.77 -14.99 2.86
CA MET A 76 -6.14 -15.54 2.92
C MET A 76 -6.23 -16.98 2.39
N HIS A 77 -5.48 -17.31 1.33
CA HIS A 77 -5.54 -18.62 0.70
C HIS A 77 -4.15 -19.21 0.50
N ASN A 78 -3.88 -20.34 1.15
CA ASN A 78 -2.59 -21.04 1.08
C ASN A 78 -2.20 -21.42 -0.36
N GLU A 79 -3.17 -21.72 -1.20
CA GLU A 79 -2.98 -22.15 -2.60
C GLU A 79 -2.53 -21.00 -3.53
N ILE A 80 -2.67 -19.75 -3.09
CA ILE A 80 -2.58 -18.56 -3.94
C ILE A 80 -1.46 -17.61 -3.48
N LYS A 81 -0.71 -18.02 -2.46
CA LYS A 81 0.42 -17.26 -1.94
C LYS A 81 1.44 -16.99 -3.04
N LEU A 82 1.86 -15.73 -3.13
CA LEU A 82 3.05 -15.38 -3.89
C LEU A 82 4.27 -16.07 -3.28
N ALA A 83 5.25 -16.37 -4.13
CA ALA A 83 6.52 -16.89 -3.67
C ALA A 83 7.16 -15.90 -2.66
N PRO A 84 7.82 -16.41 -1.59
CA PRO A 84 8.35 -15.54 -0.53
C PRO A 84 9.23 -14.41 -1.07
N TRP A 85 10.11 -14.71 -2.03
CA TRP A 85 11.01 -13.71 -2.62
C TRP A 85 10.24 -12.57 -3.31
N LEU A 86 9.14 -12.88 -4.01
CA LEU A 86 8.35 -11.89 -4.72
C LEU A 86 7.55 -11.02 -3.74
N PHE A 87 6.99 -11.64 -2.69
CA PHE A 87 6.32 -10.92 -1.62
C PHE A 87 7.27 -9.90 -0.97
N TYR A 88 8.46 -10.33 -0.53
CA TYR A 88 9.42 -9.43 0.11
C TYR A 88 9.91 -8.34 -0.84
N MET A 89 10.13 -8.64 -2.13
CA MET A 89 10.49 -7.63 -3.11
C MET A 89 9.43 -6.52 -3.24
N VAL A 90 8.14 -6.88 -3.32
CA VAL A 90 7.04 -5.90 -3.39
C VAL A 90 7.06 -4.99 -2.16
N ILE A 91 7.15 -5.58 -0.96
CA ILE A 91 7.15 -4.81 0.30
C ILE A 91 8.38 -3.90 0.38
N ILE A 92 9.57 -4.41 0.06
CA ILE A 92 10.83 -3.63 0.12
C ILE A 92 10.79 -2.47 -0.86
N ILE A 93 10.40 -2.71 -2.12
CA ILE A 93 10.32 -1.66 -3.15
C ILE A 93 9.33 -0.57 -2.71
N HIS A 94 8.16 -0.97 -2.19
CA HIS A 94 7.15 -0.02 -1.73
C HIS A 94 7.65 0.82 -0.55
N VAL A 95 8.19 0.17 0.50
CA VAL A 95 8.72 0.85 1.69
C VAL A 95 9.85 1.81 1.32
N ILE A 96 10.81 1.37 0.50
CA ILE A 96 11.91 2.23 0.05
C ILE A 96 11.37 3.43 -0.73
N SER A 97 10.42 3.22 -1.66
CA SER A 97 9.86 4.32 -2.43
C SER A 97 9.14 5.37 -1.56
N CYS A 98 8.36 4.91 -0.57
CA CYS A 98 7.70 5.77 0.41
C CYS A 98 8.72 6.57 1.25
N LEU A 99 9.81 5.92 1.70
CA LEU A 99 10.86 6.56 2.48
C LEU A 99 11.62 7.61 1.68
N VAL A 100 11.99 7.29 0.43
CA VAL A 100 12.63 8.24 -0.48
C VAL A 100 11.71 9.45 -0.69
N ALA A 101 10.42 9.23 -0.96
CA ALA A 101 9.45 10.31 -1.11
C ALA A 101 9.36 11.18 0.17
N ALA A 102 9.25 10.57 1.35
CA ALA A 102 9.18 11.29 2.62
C ALA A 102 10.46 12.11 2.91
N ILE A 103 11.64 11.57 2.61
CA ILE A 103 12.92 12.27 2.77
C ILE A 103 13.02 13.44 1.79
N MET A 104 12.67 13.24 0.52
CA MET A 104 12.72 14.29 -0.49
C MET A 104 11.76 15.43 -0.15
N VAL A 105 10.54 15.12 0.30
CA VAL A 105 9.59 16.14 0.76
C VAL A 105 10.13 16.85 2.00
N GLY A 106 10.66 16.12 2.99
CA GLY A 106 11.23 16.74 4.18
C GLY A 106 12.46 17.63 3.91
N ALA A 107 13.28 17.26 2.93
CA ALA A 107 14.39 18.09 2.47
C ALA A 107 13.89 19.34 1.72
N ALA A 108 12.81 19.22 0.94
CA ALA A 108 12.19 20.32 0.22
C ALA A 108 11.46 21.29 1.16
N ASP A 109 10.76 20.80 2.19
CA ASP A 109 10.13 21.61 3.25
C ASP A 109 11.16 22.43 4.04
N TYR A 110 12.39 21.91 4.18
CA TYR A 110 13.50 22.65 4.79
C TYR A 110 13.96 23.85 3.94
N VAL A 111 13.60 23.88 2.66
CA VAL A 111 14.01 24.90 1.68
C VAL A 111 12.83 25.79 1.25
N MET A 112 11.59 25.29 1.23
CA MET A 112 10.39 26.01 0.82
C MET A 112 9.23 25.76 1.79
N VAL A 113 8.68 26.83 2.36
CA VAL A 113 7.50 26.81 3.24
C VAL A 113 6.26 26.41 2.41
N TYR A 114 5.95 25.12 2.34
CA TYR A 114 4.73 24.62 1.67
C TYR A 114 3.67 24.19 2.68
N SER A 115 2.47 24.78 2.52
CA SER A 115 1.26 24.52 3.32
C SER A 115 0.40 23.40 2.70
N SER A 116 0.93 22.17 2.66
CA SER A 116 0.07 21.01 2.38
C SER A 116 -0.40 20.37 3.69
N SER A 117 -1.72 20.38 3.91
CA SER A 117 -2.38 19.97 5.15
C SER A 117 -2.03 18.56 5.64
N THR A 118 -1.59 17.66 4.76
CA THR A 118 -1.19 16.29 5.11
C THR A 118 0.18 16.23 5.80
N PHE A 119 1.14 17.07 5.36
CA PHE A 119 2.46 17.18 5.97
C PHE A 119 2.45 18.08 7.21
N GLU A 120 1.49 19.02 7.31
CA GLU A 120 1.29 19.82 8.53
C GLU A 120 0.92 18.97 9.76
N VAL A 121 0.20 17.85 9.57
CA VAL A 121 -0.28 17.02 10.69
C VAL A 121 0.75 15.97 11.14
N TRP A 122 1.44 15.30 10.21
CA TRP A 122 2.32 14.17 10.53
C TRP A 122 3.81 14.47 10.33
N GLY A 123 4.13 15.45 9.50
CA GLY A 123 5.48 15.72 9.03
C GLY A 123 6.09 14.56 8.21
N PRO A 124 7.23 14.81 7.54
CA PRO A 124 7.95 13.78 6.78
C PRO A 124 8.41 12.61 7.68
N TRP A 125 8.76 12.90 8.94
CA TRP A 125 9.21 11.88 9.90
C TRP A 125 8.07 10.98 10.39
N GLY A 126 6.87 11.52 10.59
CA GLY A 126 5.69 10.70 10.93
C GLY A 126 5.32 9.75 9.80
N ILE A 127 5.39 10.23 8.56
CA ILE A 127 5.17 9.42 7.35
C ILE A 127 6.22 8.30 7.24
N ALA A 128 7.50 8.61 7.47
CA ALA A 128 8.56 7.61 7.47
C ALA A 128 8.35 6.55 8.57
N GLY A 129 8.00 6.98 9.79
CA GLY A 129 7.72 6.08 10.91
C GLY A 129 6.53 5.15 10.64
N LEU A 130 5.43 5.68 10.11
CA LEU A 130 4.27 4.89 9.72
C LEU A 130 4.59 3.92 8.58
N THR A 131 5.36 4.34 7.58
CA THR A 131 5.81 3.48 6.48
C THR A 131 6.61 2.27 6.98
N LEU A 132 7.55 2.49 7.90
CA LEU A 132 8.32 1.40 8.51
C LEU A 132 7.42 0.48 9.32
N LEU A 133 6.50 1.05 10.11
CA LEU A 133 5.56 0.28 10.91
C LEU A 133 4.67 -0.61 10.03
N THR A 134 4.12 -0.09 8.94
CA THR A 134 3.28 -0.90 8.04
C THR A 134 4.08 -1.95 7.30
N GLY A 135 5.33 -1.68 6.92
CA GLY A 135 6.26 -2.68 6.39
C GLY A 135 6.51 -3.84 7.36
N VAL A 136 6.78 -3.53 8.64
CA VAL A 136 6.95 -4.53 9.70
C VAL A 136 5.68 -5.35 9.90
N ILE A 137 4.52 -4.70 10.03
CA ILE A 137 3.22 -5.37 10.20
C ILE A 137 2.95 -6.30 9.01
N SER A 138 3.24 -5.87 7.79
CA SER A 138 3.07 -6.66 6.57
C SER A 138 3.88 -7.96 6.60
N VAL A 139 5.16 -7.87 6.99
CA VAL A 139 6.04 -9.03 7.16
C VAL A 139 5.53 -9.95 8.28
N MET A 140 5.08 -9.39 9.41
CA MET A 140 4.52 -10.16 10.51
C MET A 140 3.27 -10.92 10.09
N ILE A 141 2.34 -10.29 9.36
CA ILE A 141 1.13 -10.95 8.82
C ILE A 141 1.52 -12.11 7.93
N TYR A 142 2.46 -11.90 7.00
CA TYR A 142 2.95 -12.93 6.11
C TYR A 142 3.54 -14.13 6.87
N ALA A 143 4.42 -13.86 7.84
CA ALA A 143 5.13 -14.86 8.64
C ALA A 143 4.25 -15.56 9.69
N SER A 144 3.17 -14.92 10.15
CA SER A 144 2.31 -15.44 11.22
C SER A 144 1.61 -16.74 10.82
N ASN A 145 1.26 -17.61 11.76
CA ASN A 145 0.40 -18.77 11.48
C ASN A 145 -1.09 -18.47 11.70
N ILE A 146 -1.48 -17.19 11.63
CA ILE A 146 -2.85 -16.77 11.90
C ILE A 146 -3.77 -17.33 10.80
N LYS A 147 -4.67 -18.24 11.17
CA LYS A 147 -5.82 -18.61 10.34
C LYS A 147 -6.82 -17.46 10.41
N LEU A 148 -6.82 -16.59 9.39
CA LEU A 148 -7.73 -15.43 9.32
C LEU A 148 -9.19 -15.85 9.06
N PHE A 149 -9.40 -17.04 8.50
CA PHE A 149 -10.72 -17.62 8.27
C PHE A 149 -10.74 -19.04 8.84
N LYS A 150 -11.79 -19.37 9.59
CA LYS A 150 -12.11 -20.77 9.90
C LYS A 150 -12.47 -21.42 8.57
N GLU A 151 -11.73 -22.46 8.18
CA GLU A 151 -12.19 -23.39 7.16
C GLU A 151 -13.54 -23.92 7.64
N SER A 152 -14.63 -23.58 6.95
CA SER A 152 -15.91 -24.20 7.19
C SER A 152 -15.74 -25.68 6.82
N GLU A 153 -15.74 -26.55 7.82
CA GLU A 153 -15.79 -27.99 7.62
C GLU A 153 -16.99 -28.32 6.72
N SER A 154 -16.71 -28.76 5.49
CA SER A 154 -17.69 -29.31 4.56
C SER A 154 -17.39 -30.77 4.31
#